data_AF-A0AB73H6C5-F1
#
_entry.id   AF-A0AB73H6C5-F1
#
_cell.length_a   1.000
_cell.length_b   1.000
_cell.length_c   1.000
_cell.angle_alpha   90.00
_cell.angle_beta   90.00
_cell.angle_gamma   90.00
#
_symmetry.space_group_name_H-M   'P 1'
#
loop_
_entity.id
_entity.type
_entity.pdbx_description
1 polymer ?
#
loop_
_entity_poly.entity_id
_entity_poly.type
_entity_poly.pdbx_seq_one_letter_code
_entity_poly.pdbx_strand_id
1 'polypeptide(L)'
;MDNLSYIDIKKLVETDYYDFIKDDGFTPEQSAAATMEDFTLMMKKKYKNYFSVIQSLSLICLQQGFITDYLLERLNALKELNNLSDEEINVYENDKITLKNILEKNEFTIDIDIAFKARIDMLLE
;
A
#
# COMPACT_ATOMS: atom_id res chain seq x y z
N MET A 1 0.50 -19.64 -2.30
CA MET A 1 -0.08 -18.48 -3.02
C MET A 1 1.04 -17.86 -3.86
N ASP A 2 1.64 -18.63 -4.76
CA ASP A 2 3.08 -18.42 -5.01
C ASP A 2 3.43 -17.60 -6.24
N ASN A 3 2.49 -16.97 -6.94
CA ASN A 3 2.78 -15.95 -7.96
C ASN A 3 1.54 -15.07 -8.19
N LEU A 4 1.16 -14.25 -7.20
CA LEU A 4 0.13 -13.24 -7.41
C LEU A 4 0.65 -12.14 -8.33
N SER A 5 -0.19 -11.68 -9.25
CA SER A 5 0.10 -10.51 -10.07
C SER A 5 -0.03 -9.22 -9.25
N TYR A 6 0.52 -8.12 -9.74
CA TYR A 6 0.32 -6.77 -9.22
C TYR A 6 -1.18 -6.46 -9.09
N ILE A 7 -1.96 -6.83 -10.11
CA ILE A 7 -3.41 -6.61 -10.15
C ILE A 7 -4.12 -7.43 -9.08
N ASP A 8 -3.73 -8.69 -8.87
CA ASP A 8 -4.34 -9.54 -7.83
C ASP A 8 -4.06 -8.98 -6.44
N ILE A 9 -2.81 -8.57 -6.18
CA ILE A 9 -2.42 -8.01 -4.87
C ILE A 9 -3.13 -6.68 -4.64
N LYS A 10 -3.23 -5.82 -5.66
CA LYS A 10 -3.98 -4.56 -5.58
C LYS A 10 -5.44 -4.82 -5.17
N LYS A 11 -6.12 -5.78 -5.82
CA LYS A 11 -7.50 -6.14 -5.48
C LYS A 11 -7.63 -6.66 -4.05
N LEU A 12 -6.71 -7.52 -3.61
CA LEU A 12 -6.71 -8.04 -2.24
C LEU A 12 -6.53 -6.91 -1.21
N VAL A 13 -5.59 -6.00 -1.45
CA VAL A 13 -5.35 -4.84 -0.58
C VAL A 13 -6.57 -3.93 -0.53
N GLU A 14 -7.19 -3.65 -1.68
CA GLU A 14 -8.44 -2.86 -1.75
C GLU A 14 -9.58 -3.54 -0.99
N THR A 15 -9.77 -4.85 -1.18
CA THR A 15 -10.80 -5.62 -0.48
C THR A 15 -10.59 -5.57 1.03
N ASP A 16 -9.42 -5.99 1.52
CA ASP A 16 -9.15 -6.06 2.96
C ASP A 16 -9.29 -4.67 3.63
N TYR A 17 -8.78 -3.61 2.99
CA TYR A 17 -8.92 -2.25 3.50
C TYR A 17 -10.39 -1.83 3.67
N TYR A 18 -11.22 -2.07 2.65
CA TYR A 18 -12.63 -1.68 2.71
C TYR A 18 -13.46 -2.61 3.60
N ASP A 19 -13.08 -3.86 3.75
CA ASP A 19 -13.74 -4.81 4.65
C ASP A 19 -13.51 -4.39 6.11
N PHE A 20 -12.29 -3.98 6.50
CA PHE A 20 -12.05 -3.40 7.84
C PHE A 20 -12.95 -2.19 8.14
N ILE A 21 -13.25 -1.35 7.14
CA ILE A 21 -14.14 -0.20 7.33
C ILE A 21 -15.59 -0.66 7.48
N LYS A 22 -16.06 -1.53 6.58
CA LYS A 22 -17.49 -1.89 6.49
C LYS A 22 -17.92 -2.89 7.56
N ASP A 23 -17.06 -3.87 7.83
CA ASP A 23 -17.40 -5.03 8.65
C ASP A 23 -16.93 -4.85 10.08
N ASP A 24 -15.74 -4.26 10.27
CA ASP A 24 -15.14 -4.05 11.61
C ASP A 24 -15.31 -2.62 12.15
N GLY A 25 -15.80 -1.69 11.32
CA GLY A 25 -16.08 -0.30 11.72
C GLY A 25 -14.83 0.54 11.98
N PHE A 26 -13.69 0.18 11.38
CA PHE A 26 -12.42 0.90 11.55
C PHE A 26 -12.47 2.28 10.87
N THR A 27 -11.70 3.24 11.41
CA THR A 27 -11.41 4.48 10.68
C THR A 27 -10.50 4.19 9.47
N PRO A 28 -10.45 5.07 8.46
CA PRO A 28 -9.52 4.93 7.33
C PRO A 28 -8.06 4.63 7.75
N GLU A 29 -7.55 5.33 8.77
CA GLU A 29 -6.21 5.15 9.31
C GLU A 29 -6.04 3.79 10.00
N GLN A 30 -7.02 3.37 10.80
CA GLN A 30 -7.03 2.05 11.43
C GLN A 30 -7.07 0.91 10.41
N SER A 31 -7.86 1.06 9.34
CA SER A 31 -7.89 0.12 8.23
C SER A 31 -6.55 0.05 7.51
N ALA A 32 -5.87 1.18 7.30
CA ALA A 32 -4.53 1.18 6.71
C ALA A 32 -3.52 0.42 7.56
N ALA A 33 -3.58 0.57 8.88
CA ALA A 33 -2.73 -0.17 9.82
C ALA A 33 -3.05 -1.68 9.79
N ALA A 34 -4.32 -2.05 9.87
CA ALA A 34 -4.76 -3.45 9.86
C ALA A 34 -4.40 -4.16 8.54
N THR A 35 -4.66 -3.52 7.40
CA THR A 35 -4.25 -4.05 6.09
C THR A 35 -2.72 -4.17 6.00
N MET A 36 -1.94 -3.22 6.51
CA MET A 36 -0.48 -3.34 6.51
C MET A 36 -0.01 -4.57 7.30
N GLU A 37 -0.58 -4.83 8.48
CA GLU A 37 -0.26 -6.00 9.29
C GLU A 37 -0.60 -7.32 8.58
N ASP A 38 -1.81 -7.45 8.03
CA ASP A 38 -2.30 -8.67 7.40
C ASP A 38 -1.44 -9.11 6.20
N PHE A 39 -0.93 -8.14 5.42
CA PHE A 39 -0.09 -8.44 4.26
C PHE A 39 1.38 -8.66 4.61
N THR A 40 1.82 -8.45 5.85
CA THR A 40 3.23 -8.52 6.24
C THR A 40 3.90 -9.82 5.82
N LEU A 41 3.26 -10.98 6.10
CA LEU A 41 3.80 -12.28 5.74
C LEU A 41 3.92 -12.48 4.22
N MET A 42 3.03 -11.86 3.44
CA MET A 42 3.07 -11.90 1.97
C MET A 42 4.19 -11.01 1.44
N MET A 43 4.37 -9.83 2.02
CA MET A 43 5.39 -8.85 1.64
C MET A 43 6.81 -9.38 1.83
N LYS A 44 7.09 -10.10 2.93
CA LYS A 44 8.42 -10.70 3.17
C LYS A 44 8.88 -11.69 2.09
N LYS A 45 7.93 -12.35 1.41
CA LYS A 45 8.26 -13.46 0.51
C LYS A 45 8.85 -12.99 -0.81
N LYS A 46 8.38 -11.85 -1.34
CA LYS A 46 8.73 -11.37 -2.68
C LYS A 46 8.67 -9.85 -2.75
N TYR A 47 9.68 -9.25 -3.40
CA TYR A 47 9.70 -7.81 -3.63
C TYR A 47 8.48 -7.30 -4.41
N LYS A 48 7.99 -8.07 -5.41
CA LYS A 48 6.75 -7.74 -6.13
C LYS A 48 5.57 -7.57 -5.17
N ASN A 49 5.44 -8.44 -4.17
CA ASN A 49 4.34 -8.35 -3.21
C ASN A 49 4.50 -7.12 -2.31
N TYR A 50 5.69 -6.91 -1.77
CA TYR A 50 6.01 -5.72 -0.99
C TYR A 50 5.69 -4.44 -1.78
N PHE A 51 6.20 -4.33 -3.00
CA PHE A 51 5.96 -3.20 -3.88
C PHE A 51 4.47 -2.98 -4.15
N SER A 52 3.74 -4.04 -4.55
CA SER A 52 2.32 -3.97 -4.85
C SER A 52 1.48 -3.55 -3.65
N VAL A 53 1.77 -4.06 -2.45
CA VAL A 53 1.06 -3.68 -1.21
C VAL A 53 1.32 -2.23 -0.87
N ILE A 54 2.59 -1.81 -0.80
CA ILE A 54 2.93 -0.41 -0.46
C ILE A 54 2.32 0.55 -1.47
N GLN A 55 2.41 0.27 -2.76
CA GLN A 55 1.88 1.16 -3.80
C GLN A 55 0.35 1.23 -3.76
N SER A 56 -0.33 0.08 -3.66
CA SER A 56 -1.81 0.04 -3.64
C SER A 56 -2.36 0.70 -2.39
N LEU A 57 -1.82 0.36 -1.21
CA LEU A 57 -2.31 0.90 0.05
C LEU A 57 -2.05 2.41 0.16
N SER A 58 -0.86 2.87 -0.28
CA SER A 58 -0.58 4.32 -0.33
C SER A 58 -1.55 5.06 -1.25
N LEU A 59 -1.88 4.48 -2.41
CA LEU A 59 -2.84 5.09 -3.33
C LEU A 59 -4.24 5.19 -2.70
N ILE A 60 -4.69 4.14 -2.01
CA ILE A 60 -5.97 4.15 -1.29
C ILE A 60 -5.98 5.24 -0.22
N CYS A 61 -4.97 5.30 0.66
CA CYS A 61 -4.92 6.33 1.70
C CYS A 61 -4.91 7.73 1.08
N LEU A 62 -4.08 7.96 0.06
CA LEU A 62 -3.96 9.27 -0.58
C LEU A 62 -5.26 9.72 -1.25
N GLN A 63 -6.03 8.79 -1.82
CA GLN A 63 -7.37 9.08 -2.35
C GLN A 63 -8.38 9.46 -1.25
N GLN A 64 -8.16 9.01 -0.02
CA GLN A 64 -8.94 9.40 1.16
C GLN A 64 -8.44 10.69 1.82
N GLY A 65 -7.37 11.31 1.28
CA GLY A 65 -6.83 12.58 1.77
C GLY A 65 -5.80 12.46 2.89
N PHE A 66 -5.24 11.27 3.14
CA PHE A 66 -4.18 11.07 4.13
C PHE A 66 -3.11 10.08 3.64
N ILE A 67 -1.97 10.01 4.33
CA ILE A 67 -1.02 8.90 4.22
C ILE A 67 -0.34 8.70 5.56
N THR A 68 -0.07 7.45 5.94
CA THR A 68 0.68 7.19 7.17
C THR A 68 2.18 7.41 6.95
N ASP A 69 2.89 7.81 8.01
CA ASP A 69 4.33 8.07 7.96
C ASP A 69 5.13 6.83 7.51
N TYR A 70 4.73 5.64 7.94
CA TYR A 70 5.35 4.37 7.55
C TYR A 70 5.11 4.01 6.08
N LEU A 71 3.95 4.35 5.50
CA LEU A 71 3.68 4.16 4.07
C LEU A 71 4.45 5.17 3.23
N LEU A 72 4.43 6.45 3.64
CA LEU A 72 5.11 7.51 2.90
C LEU A 72 6.62 7.23 2.78
N GLU A 73 7.27 6.82 3.88
CA GLU A 73 8.68 6.45 3.85
C GLU A 73 8.96 5.29 2.89
N ARG A 74 8.16 4.23 2.97
CA ARG A 74 8.33 3.03 2.14
C ARG A 74 8.05 3.30 0.67
N LEU A 75 7.01 4.09 0.39
CA LEU A 75 6.65 4.54 -0.96
C LEU A 75 7.81 5.29 -1.60
N ASN A 76 8.43 6.23 -0.86
CA ASN A 76 9.59 6.98 -1.31
C ASN A 76 10.84 6.11 -1.52
N ALA A 77 10.93 4.97 -0.83
CA ALA A 77 12.03 4.02 -0.94
C ALA A 77 11.81 2.93 -2.01
N LEU A 78 10.62 2.85 -2.63
CA LEU A 78 10.33 1.85 -3.66
C LEU A 78 11.23 2.04 -4.88
N LYS A 79 11.85 0.95 -5.31
CA LYS A 79 12.52 0.84 -6.62
C LYS A 79 11.52 0.33 -7.65
N GLU A 80 11.71 0.70 -8.92
CA GLU A 80 10.82 0.27 -10.00
C GLU A 80 10.66 -1.26 -10.05
N LEU A 81 9.45 -1.69 -10.37
CA LEU A 81 9.09 -3.09 -10.46
C LEU A 81 9.35 -3.60 -11.88
N ASN A 82 10.24 -4.58 -12.00
CA ASN A 82 10.53 -5.26 -13.26
C ASN A 82 9.70 -6.55 -13.37
N ASN A 83 9.60 -7.10 -14.59
CA ASN A 83 8.92 -8.38 -14.88
C ASN A 83 7.40 -8.35 -14.62
N LEU A 84 6.75 -7.30 -15.11
CA LEU A 84 5.28 -7.21 -15.20
C LEU A 84 4.81 -7.79 -16.54
N SER A 85 3.63 -8.40 -16.55
CA SER A 85 2.93 -8.74 -17.79
C SER A 85 2.42 -7.47 -18.49
N ASP A 86 2.10 -7.56 -19.80
CA ASP A 86 1.55 -6.43 -20.56
C ASP A 86 0.27 -5.84 -19.92
N GLU A 87 -0.56 -6.69 -19.33
CA GLU A 87 -1.75 -6.27 -18.59
C GLU A 87 -1.38 -5.49 -17.32
N GLU A 88 -0.40 -5.99 -16.56
CA GLU A 88 0.07 -5.35 -15.33
C GLU A 88 0.73 -4.00 -15.59
N ILE A 89 1.47 -3.86 -16.70
CA ILE A 89 2.17 -2.61 -17.06
C ILE A 89 1.18 -1.45 -17.14
N ASN A 90 0.04 -1.63 -17.81
CA ASN A 90 -0.94 -0.56 -17.98
C ASN A 90 -1.52 -0.09 -16.62
N VAL A 91 -1.84 -1.03 -15.73
CA VAL A 91 -2.37 -0.71 -14.41
C VAL A 91 -1.30 -0.05 -13.54
N TYR A 92 -0.08 -0.58 -13.56
CA TYR A 92 1.05 -0.05 -12.80
C TYR A 92 1.38 1.40 -13.22
N GLU A 93 1.48 1.68 -14.51
CA GLU A 93 1.79 3.03 -15.01
C GLU A 93 0.67 4.03 -14.66
N ASN A 94 -0.60 3.60 -14.73
CA ASN A 94 -1.71 4.44 -14.30
C ASN A 94 -1.66 4.75 -12.79
N ASP A 95 -1.37 3.76 -11.95
CA ASP A 95 -1.21 3.95 -10.51
C ASP A 95 -0.03 4.89 -10.20
N LYS A 96 1.09 4.75 -10.92
CA LYS A 96 2.27 5.62 -10.80
C LYS A 96 1.96 7.07 -11.15
N ILE A 97 1.27 7.31 -12.27
CA ILE A 97 0.83 8.65 -12.68
C ILE A 97 -0.15 9.24 -11.65
N THR A 98 -1.09 8.44 -11.17
CA THR A 98 -2.08 8.89 -10.18
C THR A 98 -1.40 9.29 -8.86
N LEU A 99 -0.52 8.45 -8.33
CA LEU A 99 0.27 8.75 -7.13
C LEU A 99 1.07 10.03 -7.30
N LYS A 100 1.79 10.17 -8.41
CA LYS A 100 2.57 11.37 -8.71
C LYS A 100 1.69 12.62 -8.67
N ASN A 101 0.54 12.59 -9.33
CA ASN A 101 -0.38 13.73 -9.37
C ASN A 101 -0.93 14.11 -7.98
N ILE A 102 -1.23 13.13 -7.11
CA ILE A 102 -1.71 13.42 -5.75
C ILE A 102 -0.58 13.97 -4.88
N LEU A 103 0.60 13.37 -4.95
CA LEU A 103 1.78 13.81 -4.19
C LEU A 103 2.22 15.23 -4.57
N GLU A 104 2.18 15.58 -5.87
CA GLU A 104 2.53 16.93 -6.35
C GLU A 104 1.54 18.00 -5.89
N LYS A 105 0.26 17.67 -5.72
CA LYS A 105 -0.73 18.60 -5.16
C LYS A 105 -0.50 18.85 -3.67
N ASN A 106 0.03 17.87 -2.96
CA ASN A 106 0.31 17.95 -1.52
C ASN A 106 -0.94 18.33 -0.69
N GLU A 107 -2.11 17.86 -1.12
CA GLU A 107 -3.43 18.11 -0.49
C GLU A 107 -3.84 16.91 0.39
N PHE A 108 -2.95 16.45 1.27
CA PHE A 108 -3.21 15.33 2.18
C PHE A 108 -2.56 15.56 3.56
N THR A 109 -3.06 14.88 4.58
CA THR A 109 -2.45 14.86 5.92
C THR A 109 -1.49 13.68 6.07
N ILE A 110 -0.48 13.84 6.93
CA ILE A 110 0.39 12.72 7.33
C ILE A 110 -0.09 12.25 8.70
N ASP A 111 -0.55 11.00 8.78
CA ASP A 111 -0.85 10.34 10.03
C ASP A 111 0.43 9.73 10.62
N ILE A 112 0.79 10.15 11.83
CA ILE A 112 2.08 9.82 12.45
C ILE A 112 1.83 8.82 13.58
N ASP A 113 2.32 7.59 13.40
CA ASP A 113 2.36 6.58 14.46
C ASP A 113 3.75 5.93 14.53
N ILE A 114 4.61 6.54 15.35
CA ILE A 114 6.00 6.09 15.54
C ILE A 114 6.06 4.67 16.10
N ALA A 115 5.12 4.30 16.98
CA ALA A 115 5.11 2.99 17.62
C ALA A 115 4.72 1.90 16.62
N PHE A 116 3.69 2.16 15.83
CA PHE A 116 3.26 1.26 14.77
C PHE A 116 4.31 1.14 13.67
N LYS A 117 4.92 2.24 13.24
CA LYS A 117 6.03 2.23 12.28
C LYS A 117 7.15 1.31 12.73
N ALA A 118 7.62 1.46 13.98
CA ALA A 118 8.67 0.61 14.54
C ALA A 118 8.26 -0.87 14.57
N ARG A 119 6.99 -1.17 14.86
CA ARG A 119 6.46 -2.53 14.80
C ARG A 119 6.49 -3.09 13.37
N ILE A 120 6.07 -2.32 12.38
CA ILE A 120 6.10 -2.74 10.98
C ILE A 120 7.54 -2.93 10.47
N ASP A 121 8.49 -2.12 10.93
CA ASP A 121 9.92 -2.31 10.63
C ASP A 121 10.37 -3.70 11.12
N MET A 122 10.15 -4.03 12.39
CA MET A 122 10.49 -5.35 12.95
C MET A 122 9.75 -6.49 12.24
N LEU A 123 8.50 -6.24 11.88
CA LEU A 123 7.68 -7.19 11.16
C LEU A 123 8.09 -7.37 9.71
N LEU A 124 8.94 -6.54 9.11
CA LEU A 124 9.39 -6.67 7.71
C LEU A 124 10.88 -7.01 7.55
N GLU A 125 11.65 -7.03 8.64
CA GLU A 125 13.00 -7.64 8.72
C GLU A 125 13.00 -9.12 8.32
#